data_AF-A0A658NKW3-F1
#
_entry.id   AF-A0A658NKW3-F1
#
_cell.length_a   1.000
_cell.length_b   1.000
_cell.length_c   1.000
_cell.angle_alpha   90.00
_cell.angle_beta   90.00
_cell.angle_gamma   90.00
#
_symmetry.space_group_name_H-M   'P 1'
#
loop_
_entity.id
_entity.type
_entity.pdbx_description
1 polymer ?
#
loop_
_entity_poly.entity_id
_entity_poly.type
_entity_poly.pdbx_seq_one_letter_code
_entity_poly.pdbx_strand_id
1 'polypeptide(L)'
;YPKGDPSIPLTGLFGTRSPRRPTPIGLTRVELLERKGNVLTVRGLDAFPGTPVVDIKGAMGKGFSWDSNEMRGAVRRAPVRRARK
;
A
#
# COMPACT_ATOMS: atom_id res chain seq x y z
N TYR A 1 17.17 -5.04 15.88
CA TYR A 1 16.97 -3.58 15.77
C TYR A 1 16.37 -3.22 14.41
N PRO A 2 15.37 -2.33 14.34
CA PRO A 2 14.83 -1.84 13.06
C PRO A 2 15.92 -1.25 12.18
N LYS A 3 15.84 -1.48 10.86
CA LYS A 3 16.86 -1.04 9.87
C LYS A 3 18.30 -1.54 10.12
N GLY A 4 18.53 -2.42 11.10
CA GLY A 4 19.86 -2.80 11.55
C GLY A 4 20.56 -1.74 12.42
N ASP A 5 19.85 -0.70 12.86
CA ASP A 5 20.40 0.43 13.61
C ASP A 5 20.14 0.28 15.12
N PRO A 6 21.17 0.05 15.95
CA PRO A 6 21.02 -0.13 17.40
C PRO A 6 20.50 1.09 18.16
N SER A 7 20.55 2.29 17.56
CA SER A 7 19.97 3.50 18.17
C SER A 7 18.44 3.50 18.16
N ILE A 8 17.82 2.70 17.28
CA ILE A 8 16.37 2.52 17.23
C ILE A 8 16.01 1.38 18.19
N PRO A 9 15.09 1.57 19.16
CA PRO A 9 14.73 0.53 20.11
C PRO A 9 14.39 -0.81 19.46
N LEU A 10 14.73 -1.90 20.15
CA LEU A 10 14.36 -3.24 19.70
C LEU A 10 12.83 -3.36 19.68
N THR A 11 12.28 -3.57 18.49
CA THR A 11 10.83 -3.64 18.26
C THR A 11 10.47 -4.99 17.66
N GLY A 12 9.35 -5.57 18.10
CA GLY A 12 8.81 -6.78 17.50
C GLY A 12 8.51 -6.60 16.01
N LEU A 13 8.66 -7.67 15.21
CA LEU A 13 8.59 -7.61 13.75
C LEU A 13 7.33 -6.92 13.22
N PHE A 14 6.17 -7.25 13.78
CA PHE A 14 4.87 -6.71 13.33
C PHE A 14 4.67 -5.23 13.69
N GLY A 15 5.45 -4.69 14.63
CA GLY A 15 5.54 -3.26 14.89
C GLY A 15 6.41 -2.50 13.88
N THR A 16 6.92 -3.17 12.84
CA THR A 16 7.82 -2.59 11.84
C THR A 16 7.40 -2.93 10.41
N ARG A 17 8.00 -2.22 9.44
CA ARG A 17 7.97 -2.56 8.01
C ARG A 17 9.24 -3.26 7.53
N SER A 18 9.91 -4.04 8.39
CA SER A 18 11.08 -4.83 7.98
C SER A 18 10.73 -5.72 6.78
N PRO A 19 11.61 -5.84 5.75
CA PRO A 19 11.42 -6.80 4.66
C PRO A 19 11.70 -8.25 5.10
N ARG A 20 12.40 -8.45 6.23
CA ARG A 20 12.69 -9.77 6.81
C ARG A 20 11.48 -10.27 7.60
N ARG A 21 10.46 -10.77 6.89
CA ARG A 21 9.19 -11.29 7.47
C ARG A 21 8.99 -12.75 7.07
N PRO A 22 8.23 -13.57 7.84
CA PRO A 22 7.85 -14.91 7.42
C PRO A 22 7.16 -14.94 6.05
N THR A 23 6.35 -13.92 5.77
CA THR A 23 5.75 -13.67 4.45
C THR A 23 6.31 -12.36 3.87
N PRO A 24 7.27 -12.42 2.93
CA PRO A 24 8.01 -11.25 2.43
C PRO A 24 7.21 -10.44 1.40
N ILE A 25 5.99 -10.03 1.75
CA ILE A 25 5.12 -9.21 0.91
C ILE A 25 5.27 -7.75 1.32
N GLY A 26 5.75 -6.93 0.40
CA GLY A 26 5.79 -5.46 0.51
C GLY A 26 4.45 -4.83 0.14
N LEU A 27 4.16 -3.66 0.71
CA LEU A 27 2.97 -2.87 0.38
C LEU A 27 3.40 -1.42 0.15
N THR A 28 3.18 -0.94 -1.07
CA THR A 28 3.57 0.41 -1.47
C THR A 28 2.46 1.03 -2.28
N ARG A 29 2.01 2.22 -1.87
CA ARG A 29 1.12 3.03 -2.69
C ARG A 29 1.97 3.85 -3.64
N VAL A 30 1.66 3.75 -4.91
CA VAL A 30 2.33 4.49 -5.97
C VAL A 30 1.37 5.43 -6.67
N GLU A 31 1.92 6.46 -7.30
CA GLU A 31 1.18 7.29 -8.23
C GLU A 31 1.27 6.67 -9.63
N LEU A 32 0.13 6.44 -10.27
CA LEU A 32 0.08 6.01 -11.66
C LEU A 32 0.31 7.22 -12.56
N LEU A 33 1.41 7.21 -13.29
CA LEU A 33 1.76 8.27 -14.25
C LEU A 33 1.22 7.96 -15.64
N GLU A 34 1.32 6.69 -16.05
CA GLU A 34 0.94 6.27 -17.41
C GLU A 34 0.59 4.78 -17.45
N ARG A 35 -0.30 4.42 -18.38
CA ARG A 35 -0.56 3.03 -18.77
C ARG A 35 -0.34 2.85 -20.28
N LYS A 36 0.52 1.90 -20.65
CA LYS A 36 0.71 1.43 -22.04
C LYS A 36 0.43 -0.07 -22.11
N GLY A 37 -0.76 -0.46 -22.56
CA GLY A 37 -1.17 -1.86 -22.59
C GLY A 37 -1.15 -2.51 -21.19
N ASN A 38 -0.22 -3.44 -20.98
CA ASN A 38 0.04 -4.14 -19.72
C ASN A 38 1.19 -3.55 -18.88
N VAL A 39 1.78 -2.43 -19.32
CA VAL A 39 2.86 -1.73 -18.61
C VAL A 39 2.30 -0.51 -17.90
N LEU A 40 2.65 -0.36 -16.63
CA LEU A 40 2.30 0.79 -15.79
C LEU A 40 3.58 1.56 -15.43
N THR A 41 3.65 2.84 -15.79
CA THR A 41 4.69 3.76 -15.32
C THR A 41 4.20 4.38 -14.03
N VAL A 42 4.98 4.24 -12.96
CA VAL A 42 4.57 4.68 -11.62
C VAL A 42 5.68 5.45 -10.91
N ARG A 43 5.30 6.28 -9.94
CA ARG A 43 6.22 7.01 -9.05
C ARG A 43 6.05 6.57 -7.59
N GLY A 44 7.16 6.40 -6.89
CA GLY A 44 7.19 6.06 -5.46
C GLY A 44 7.24 4.57 -5.12
N LEU A 45 7.57 3.70 -6.09
CA LEU A 45 7.81 2.27 -5.82
C LEU A 45 9.17 2.09 -5.13
N ASP A 46 9.19 1.35 -4.03
CA ASP A 46 10.38 1.06 -3.20
C ASP A 46 10.86 -0.39 -3.36
N ALA A 47 10.68 -0.96 -4.56
CA ALA A 47 11.08 -2.32 -4.90
C ALA A 47 12.31 -2.33 -5.82
N PHE A 48 13.16 -3.35 -5.70
CA PHE A 48 14.29 -3.53 -6.60
C PHE A 48 13.83 -3.98 -7.99
N PRO A 49 14.59 -3.69 -9.06
CA PRO A 49 14.33 -4.24 -10.38
C PRO A 49 14.17 -5.78 -10.36
N GLY A 50 13.15 -6.29 -11.05
CA GLY A 50 12.84 -7.73 -11.06
C GLY A 50 12.05 -8.24 -9.84
N THR A 51 11.72 -7.38 -8.86
CA THR A 51 10.84 -7.77 -7.74
C THR A 51 9.47 -8.20 -8.29
N PRO A 52 8.97 -9.42 -7.99
CA PRO A 52 7.68 -9.88 -8.47
C PRO A 52 6.52 -9.03 -7.94
N VAL A 53 5.57 -8.70 -8.82
CA VAL A 53 4.31 -8.07 -8.43
C VAL A 53 3.28 -9.17 -8.17
N VAL A 54 2.77 -9.22 -6.94
CA VAL A 54 1.79 -10.24 -6.52
C VAL A 54 0.34 -9.80 -6.70
N ASP A 55 0.07 -8.49 -6.61
CA ASP A 55 -1.29 -7.94 -6.64
C ASP A 55 -1.27 -6.42 -6.90
N ILE A 56 -2.34 -5.88 -7.49
CA ILE A 56 -2.54 -4.44 -7.75
C ILE A 56 -3.97 -4.07 -7.38
N LYS A 57 -4.12 -3.02 -6.56
CA LYS A 57 -5.43 -2.49 -6.16
C LYS A 57 -5.53 -1.00 -6.40
N GLY A 58 -6.69 -0.55 -6.86
CA GLY A 58 -6.99 0.89 -6.93
C GLY A 58 -7.08 1.49 -5.53
N ALA A 59 -6.33 2.55 -5.27
CA ALA A 59 -6.43 3.27 -4.00
C ALA A 59 -7.79 3.99 -3.93
N MET A 60 -8.55 3.76 -2.86
CA MET A 60 -9.77 4.51 -2.60
C MET A 60 -9.42 5.86 -1.96
N GLY A 61 -9.78 6.96 -2.62
CA GLY A 61 -9.58 8.33 -2.12
C GLY A 61 -8.29 9.00 -2.63
N LYS A 62 -8.33 10.34 -2.73
CA LYS A 62 -7.22 11.13 -3.27
C LYS A 62 -5.98 11.18 -2.36
N GLY A 63 -6.11 10.93 -1.06
CA GLY A 63 -5.01 10.97 -0.09
C GLY A 63 -4.65 9.61 0.49
N PHE A 64 -3.38 9.37 0.81
CA PHE A 64 -2.96 8.35 1.78
C PHE A 64 -3.09 9.00 3.15
N SER A 65 -4.33 9.15 3.57
CA SER A 65 -4.65 9.85 4.79
C SER A 65 -4.98 8.82 5.87
N TRP A 66 -4.18 8.85 6.92
CA TRP A 66 -4.52 8.27 8.22
C TRP A 66 -5.27 9.29 9.08
N ASP A 67 -5.74 10.40 8.48
CA ASP A 67 -6.62 11.31 9.17
C ASP A 67 -7.94 10.59 9.48
N SER A 68 -8.25 10.52 10.77
CA SER A 68 -9.40 9.78 11.24
C SER A 68 -10.72 10.34 10.72
N ASN A 69 -10.79 11.62 10.34
CA ASN A 69 -12.00 12.22 9.79
C ASN A 69 -12.17 11.90 8.30
N GLU A 70 -11.08 11.91 7.51
CA GLU A 70 -11.12 11.48 6.10
C GLU A 70 -11.44 9.99 5.96
N MET A 71 -10.88 9.15 6.85
CA MET A 71 -11.19 7.71 6.90
C MET A 71 -12.67 7.45 7.25
N ARG A 72 -13.25 8.20 8.20
CA ARG A 72 -14.68 8.11 8.54
C ARG A 72 -15.59 8.48 7.37
N GLY A 73 -15.19 9.42 6.52
CA GLY A 73 -15.91 9.80 5.29
C GLY A 73 -15.89 8.71 4.22
N ALA A 74 -14.76 7.98 4.08
CA ALA A 74 -14.61 6.89 3.11
C ALA A 74 -15.46 5.64 3.43
N VAL A 75 -15.71 5.35 4.71
CA VAL A 75 -16.53 4.21 5.17
C VAL A 75 -18.04 4.44 4.90
N ARG A 76 -18.48 5.69 4.72
CA ARG A 76 -19.89 6.05 4.50
C ARG A 76 -20.38 5.92 3.04
N ARG A 77 -19.64 5.27 2.14
CA ARG A 77 -20.13 5.06 0.77
C ARG A 77 -21.37 4.15 0.81
N ALA A 78 -22.48 4.69 0.28
CA ALA A 78 -23.79 4.05 0.25
C ALA A 78 -23.74 2.61 -0.27
N PRO A 79 -24.60 1.70 0.24
CA PRO A 79 -24.63 0.32 -0.22
C PRO A 79 -24.89 0.31 -1.72
N VAL A 80 -24.04 -0.41 -2.46
CA VAL A 80 -24.21 -0.66 -3.88
C VAL A 80 -25.60 -1.27 -4.07
N ARG A 81 -26.56 -0.49 -4.57
CA ARG A 81 -27.87 -1.03 -4.96
C ARG A 81 -27.63 -1.93 -6.17
N ARG A 82 -27.63 -3.24 -5.94
CA ARG A 82 -27.73 -4.22 -7.04
C ARG A 82 -29.03 -3.92 -7.79
N ALA A 83 -28.91 -3.53 -9.06
CA ALA A 83 -30.04 -3.49 -9.96
C ALA A 83 -30.60 -4.92 -10.05
N ARG A 84 -31.84 -5.11 -9.59
CA ARG A 84 -32.60 -6.31 -9.90
C ARG A 84 -33.05 -6.18 -11.36
N LYS A 85 -32.72 -7.17 -12.18
CA LYS A 85 -33.48 -7.46 -13.40
C LYS A 85 -34.80 -8.11 -13.02
#